data_AF-A0A9D7HYR2-F1
#
_entry.id   AF-A0A9D7HYR2-F1
#
_cell.length_a   1.000
_cell.length_b   1.000
_cell.length_c   1.000
_cell.angle_alpha   90.00
_cell.angle_beta   90.00
_cell.angle_gamma   90.00
#
_symmetry.space_group_name_H-M   'P 1'
#
loop_
_entity.id
_entity.type
_entity.pdbx_description
1 polymer ?
#
loop_
_entity_poly.entity_id
_entity_poly.type
_entity_poly.pdbx_seq_one_letter_code
_entity_poly.pdbx_strand_id
1 'polypeptide(L)'
;MTKEETLLNNKIHELEQEMKNKGLWQKEAPDWVNYFEEKIFAERKDLLNGLQFVFIPNHLNLSAQLSAVKEKRFIVPAAIKFFGDDVHKGKLLQILIEIDSLL
;
A
#
# COMPACT_ATOMS: atom_id res chain seq x y z
N MET A 1 -4.37 2.26 -21.47
CA MET A 1 -3.47 1.88 -20.36
C MET A 1 -2.07 2.34 -20.73
N THR A 2 -1.49 3.26 -19.97
CA THR A 2 -0.13 3.77 -20.23
C THR A 2 0.92 2.77 -19.74
N LYS A 3 2.18 2.93 -20.17
CA LYS A 3 3.31 2.11 -19.68
C LYS A 3 3.48 2.26 -18.16
N GLU A 4 3.27 3.47 -17.64
CA GLU A 4 3.36 3.79 -16.22
C GLU A 4 2.26 3.10 -15.40
N GLU A 5 1.01 3.11 -15.88
CA GLU A 5 -0.10 2.39 -15.24
C GLU A 5 0.18 0.87 -15.17
N THR A 6 0.80 0.31 -16.21
CA THR A 6 1.16 -1.12 -16.24
C THR A 6 2.28 -1.43 -15.25
N LEU A 7 3.29 -0.55 -15.14
CA LEU A 7 4.38 -0.69 -14.17
C LEU A 7 3.87 -0.56 -12.73
N LEU A 8 2.99 0.41 -12.47
CA LEU A 8 2.34 0.57 -11.17
C LEU A 8 1.56 -0.70 -10.79
N ASN A 9 0.70 -1.20 -11.69
CA ASN A 9 -0.07 -2.42 -11.43
C ASN A 9 0.83 -3.63 -11.13
N ASN A 10 1.92 -3.79 -11.87
CA ASN A 10 2.90 -4.85 -11.60
C ASN A 10 3.53 -4.71 -10.22
N LYS A 11 3.85 -3.49 -9.79
CA LYS A 11 4.42 -3.22 -8.46
C LYS A 11 3.42 -3.41 -7.33
N ILE A 12 2.15 -3.06 -7.54
CA ILE A 12 1.07 -3.35 -6.59
C ILE A 12 0.89 -4.88 -6.43
N HIS A 13 0.97 -5.64 -7.52
CA HIS A 13 0.93 -7.10 -7.44
C HIS A 13 2.16 -7.69 -6.74
N GLU A 14 3.36 -7.14 -7.00
CA GLU A 14 4.58 -7.54 -6.31
C GLU A 14 4.47 -7.30 -4.79
N LEU A 15 3.89 -6.16 -4.38
CA LEU A 15 3.62 -5.85 -2.98
C LEU A 15 2.70 -6.89 -2.34
N GLU A 16 1.59 -7.23 -3.00
CA GLU A 16 0.64 -8.24 -2.54
C GLU A 16 1.33 -9.60 -2.30
N GLN A 17 2.13 -10.06 -3.27
CA GLN A 17 2.83 -11.34 -3.16
C GLN A 17 3.87 -11.33 -2.04
N GLU A 18 4.64 -10.25 -1.90
CA GLU A 18 5.64 -10.15 -0.84
C GLU A 18 4.98 -10.13 0.56
N MET A 19 3.85 -9.43 0.72
CA MET A 19 3.07 -9.46 1.97
C MET A 19 2.57 -10.86 2.31
N LYS A 20 2.09 -11.62 1.32
CA LYS A 20 1.69 -13.03 1.49
C LYS A 20 2.86 -13.92 1.87
N ASN A 21 3.99 -13.79 1.17
CA ASN A 21 5.20 -14.60 1.42
C ASN A 21 5.79 -14.38 2.81
N LYS A 22 5.66 -13.16 3.36
CA LYS A 22 6.09 -12.86 4.74
C LYS A 22 5.06 -13.20 5.81
N GLY A 23 3.91 -13.77 5.45
CA GLY A 23 2.83 -14.06 6.40
C GLY A 23 2.18 -12.81 7.01
N LEU A 24 2.31 -11.66 6.34
CA LEU A 24 1.72 -10.38 6.77
C LEU A 24 0.31 -10.17 6.23
N TRP A 25 -0.14 -11.06 5.33
CA TRP A 25 -1.45 -11.01 4.72
C TRP A 25 -2.52 -11.56 5.65
N GLN A 26 -3.46 -10.72 6.07
CA GLN A 26 -4.55 -11.09 6.96
C GLN A 26 -5.76 -11.60 6.16
N LYS A 27 -6.62 -12.42 6.77
CA LYS A 27 -7.86 -12.87 6.10
C LYS A 27 -9.03 -11.93 6.34
N GLU A 28 -9.02 -11.27 7.50
CA GLU A 28 -10.13 -10.46 7.99
C GLU A 28 -9.71 -9.00 8.00
N ALA A 29 -10.57 -8.13 7.48
CA ALA A 29 -10.37 -6.70 7.56
C ALA A 29 -10.72 -6.25 8.99
N PRO A 30 -9.88 -5.40 9.63
CA PRO A 30 -10.23 -4.81 10.91
C PRO A 30 -11.40 -3.82 10.74
N ASP A 31 -12.22 -3.68 11.79
CA ASP A 31 -13.45 -2.86 11.77
C ASP A 31 -13.22 -1.44 11.26
N TRP A 32 -12.04 -0.87 11.53
CA TRP A 32 -11.71 0.50 11.14
C TRP A 32 -11.65 0.71 9.62
N VAL A 33 -11.41 -0.34 8.82
CA VAL A 33 -11.38 -0.26 7.35
C VAL A 33 -12.75 0.19 6.82
N ASN A 34 -13.83 -0.21 7.49
CA ASN A 34 -15.20 0.19 7.11
C ASN A 34 -15.52 1.66 7.44
N TYR A 35 -14.71 2.32 8.27
CA TYR A 35 -14.87 3.71 8.72
C TYR A 35 -13.66 4.57 8.31
N PHE A 36 -13.02 4.24 7.18
CA PHE A 36 -11.78 4.88 6.77
C PHE A 36 -11.96 6.39 6.49
N GLU A 37 -11.32 7.23 7.31
CA GLU A 37 -11.09 8.65 7.08
C GLU A 37 -9.65 8.88 6.59
N GLU A 38 -9.41 9.67 5.55
CA GLU A 38 -8.09 9.76 4.86
C GLU A 38 -6.91 10.15 5.77
N LYS A 39 -7.17 10.90 6.87
CA LYS A 39 -6.15 11.32 7.86
C LYS A 39 -5.49 10.16 8.61
N ILE A 40 -6.05 8.97 8.51
CA ILE A 40 -5.64 7.79 9.27
C ILE A 40 -4.36 7.14 8.71
N PHE A 41 -4.06 7.29 7.42
CA PHE A 41 -2.95 6.56 6.80
C PHE A 41 -1.57 7.03 7.31
N ALA A 42 -1.43 8.32 7.61
CA ALA A 42 -0.17 8.93 8.05
C ALA A 42 0.17 8.68 9.54
N GLU A 43 -0.84 8.39 10.37
CA GLU A 43 -0.66 8.31 11.83
C GLU A 43 -0.64 6.87 12.37
N ARG A 44 -1.04 5.86 11.59
CA ARG A 44 -1.39 4.58 12.19
C ARG A 44 -0.27 3.56 12.30
N LYS A 45 -0.26 2.96 13.48
CA LYS A 45 0.39 1.70 13.90
C LYS A 45 0.05 0.48 13.03
N ASP A 46 -0.66 0.66 11.90
CA ASP A 46 -1.31 -0.41 11.15
C ASP A 46 -1.19 -0.22 9.63
N LEU A 47 0.04 0.11 9.18
CA LEU A 47 0.39 0.29 7.77
C LEU A 47 -0.01 -0.94 6.93
N LEU A 48 0.18 -2.15 7.46
CA LEU A 48 -0.09 -3.40 6.74
C LEU A 48 -1.57 -3.55 6.37
N ASN A 49 -2.48 -3.29 7.30
CA ASN A 49 -3.91 -3.36 7.03
C ASN A 49 -4.35 -2.23 6.08
N GLY A 50 -3.75 -1.05 6.18
CA GLY A 50 -3.95 0.03 5.21
C GLY A 50 -3.51 -0.35 3.80
N LEU A 51 -2.35 -1.00 3.66
CA LEU A 51 -1.87 -1.48 2.37
C LEU A 51 -2.80 -2.56 1.79
N GLN A 52 -3.14 -3.55 2.61
CA GLN A 52 -3.92 -4.70 2.17
C GLN A 52 -5.38 -4.37 1.82
N PHE A 53 -6.09 -3.65 2.69
CA PHE A 53 -7.54 -3.53 2.58
C PHE A 53 -8.00 -2.22 1.94
N VAL A 54 -7.11 -1.22 1.85
CA VAL A 54 -7.44 0.09 1.27
C VAL A 54 -6.60 0.34 0.03
N PHE A 55 -5.28 0.30 0.14
CA PHE A 55 -4.39 0.72 -0.94
C PHE A 55 -4.43 -0.25 -2.13
N ILE A 56 -4.18 -1.54 -1.92
CA ILE A 56 -4.12 -2.55 -3.00
C ILE A 56 -5.47 -2.66 -3.74
N PRO A 57 -6.64 -2.81 -3.08
CA PRO A 57 -7.91 -2.94 -3.79
C PRO A 57 -8.29 -1.70 -4.59
N ASN A 58 -7.97 -0.50 -4.09
CA ASN A 58 -8.23 0.75 -4.81
C ASN A 58 -7.38 0.92 -6.07
N HIS A 59 -6.18 0.33 -6.12
CA HIS A 59 -5.31 0.40 -7.29
C HIS A 59 -5.54 -0.77 -8.27
N LEU A 60 -5.95 -1.95 -7.79
CA LEU A 60 -6.23 -3.10 -8.65
C LEU A 60 -7.64 -3.08 -9.26
N ASN A 61 -8.65 -2.52 -8.58
CA ASN A 61 -9.99 -2.33 -9.16
C ASN A 61 -10.02 -1.09 -10.05
N LEU A 62 -9.58 -1.27 -11.29
CA LEU A 62 -9.69 -0.32 -12.41
C LEU A 62 -11.13 0.16 -12.73
N SER A 63 -12.18 -0.35 -12.06
CA SER A 63 -13.57 0.04 -12.26
C SER A 63 -14.04 1.20 -11.37
N ALA A 64 -13.30 1.56 -10.31
CA ALA A 64 -13.57 2.77 -9.53
C ALA A 64 -12.83 3.97 -10.14
N GLN A 65 -13.23 4.35 -11.35
CA GLN A 65 -12.92 5.67 -11.88
C GLN A 65 -13.41 6.72 -10.88
N LEU A 66 -12.56 7.72 -10.63
CA LEU A 66 -12.88 8.97 -9.92
C LEU A 66 -13.07 8.75 -8.41
N SER A 67 -11.99 8.77 -7.64
CA SER A 67 -11.55 10.07 -7.12
C SER A 67 -10.08 10.00 -6.80
N ALA A 68 -9.36 10.94 -7.36
CA ALA A 68 -7.99 11.28 -7.06
C ALA A 68 -7.67 11.15 -5.57
N VAL A 69 -6.99 10.07 -5.20
CA VAL A 69 -5.92 10.20 -4.22
C VAL A 69 -4.72 10.75 -4.97
N LYS A 70 -4.86 11.99 -5.45
CA LYS A 70 -3.74 12.86 -5.85
C LYS A 70 -3.12 13.53 -4.63
N GLU A 71 -3.50 13.11 -3.43
CA GLU A 71 -2.65 13.35 -2.29
C GLU A 71 -1.44 12.43 -2.48
N LYS A 72 -0.27 13.02 -2.66
CA LYS A 72 1.02 12.36 -2.46
C LYS A 72 1.00 11.75 -1.07
N ARG A 73 0.39 10.57 -0.95
CA ARG A 73 0.31 9.84 0.31
C ARG A 73 1.73 9.45 0.56
N PHE A 74 2.29 9.99 1.63
CA PHE A 74 3.63 9.72 2.11
C PHE A 74 3.73 8.26 2.57
N ILE A 75 3.65 7.31 1.63
CA ILE A 75 3.77 5.88 1.88
C ILE A 75 5.18 5.62 2.41
N VAL A 76 6.18 6.31 1.84
CA VAL A 76 7.59 6.14 2.21
C VAL A 76 7.88 6.55 3.65
N PRO A 77 7.51 7.76 4.15
CA PRO A 77 7.68 8.09 5.58
C PRO A 77 6.99 7.11 6.53
N ALA A 78 5.78 6.64 6.21
CA ALA A 78 5.09 5.65 7.02
C ALA A 78 5.78 4.27 6.98
N ALA A 79 6.24 3.85 5.81
CA ALA A 79 6.99 2.62 5.58
C ALA A 79 8.35 2.64 6.30
N ILE A 80 9.09 3.76 6.24
CA ILE A 80 10.35 3.91 6.97
C ILE A 80 10.09 3.86 8.48
N LYS A 81 9.05 4.53 8.98
CA LYS A 81 8.69 4.47 10.41
C LYS A 81 8.29 3.06 10.86
N PHE A 82 7.69 2.26 9.97
CA PHE A 82 7.17 0.93 10.29
C PHE A 82 8.19 -0.20 10.07
N PHE A 83 9.05 -0.07 9.05
CA PHE A 83 10.03 -1.09 8.63
C PHE A 83 11.48 -0.73 8.95
N GLY A 84 11.77 0.51 9.36
CA GLY A 84 13.12 1.10 9.34
C GLY A 84 14.21 0.31 10.06
N ASP A 85 13.86 -0.47 11.07
CA ASP A 85 14.81 -1.29 11.84
C ASP A 85 14.70 -2.80 11.52
N ASP A 86 13.73 -3.22 10.69
CA ASP A 86 13.46 -4.63 10.38
C ASP A 86 14.05 -5.01 9.02
N VAL A 87 15.29 -5.52 9.05
CA VAL A 87 16.04 -5.98 7.88
C VAL A 87 15.26 -7.04 7.07
N HIS A 88 14.42 -7.86 7.71
CA HIS A 88 13.64 -8.89 7.01
C HIS A 88 12.51 -8.29 6.16
N LYS A 89 12.20 -7.01 6.34
CA LYS A 89 11.16 -6.28 5.60
C LYS A 89 11.74 -5.27 4.60
N GLY A 90 13.05 -5.26 4.36
CA GLY A 90 13.71 -4.37 3.41
C GLY A 90 13.14 -4.43 1.98
N LYS A 91 12.74 -5.62 1.51
CA LYS A 91 12.10 -5.77 0.19
C LYS A 91 10.71 -5.10 0.12
N LEU A 92 9.91 -5.15 1.20
CA LEU A 92 8.63 -4.45 1.25
C LEU A 92 8.82 -2.93 1.20
N LEU A 93 9.81 -2.42 1.95
CA LEU A 93 10.15 -1.01 1.93
C LEU A 93 10.59 -0.57 0.52
N GLN A 94 11.43 -1.36 -0.15
CA GLN A 94 11.84 -1.09 -1.52
C GLN A 94 10.64 -1.01 -2.48
N ILE A 95 9.74 -1.99 -2.44
CA ILE A 95 8.55 -2.02 -3.30
C ILE A 95 7.68 -0.78 -3.04
N LEU A 96 7.51 -0.36 -1.78
CA LEU A 96 6.73 0.83 -1.44
C LEU A 96 7.37 2.14 -1.91
N ILE A 97 8.71 2.24 -1.89
CA ILE A 97 9.44 3.39 -2.47
C ILE A 97 9.23 3.43 -3.99
N GLU A 98 9.33 2.29 -4.66
CA GLU A 98 9.12 2.21 -6.10
C GLU A 98 7.69 2.57 -6.49
N ILE A 99 6.69 2.11 -5.73
CA ILE A 99 5.28 2.51 -5.91
C ILE A 99 5.12 4.02 -5.73
N ASP A 100 5.65 4.61 -4.66
CA ASP A 100 5.56 6.05 -4.38
C ASP A 100 6.19 6.91 -5.49
N SER A 101 7.23 6.39 -6.16
CA SER A 101 7.86 7.05 -7.31
C SER A 101 7.06 7.00 -8.61
N LEU A 102 6.09 6.06 -8.71
CA LEU A 102 5.23 5.84 -9.87
C LEU A 102 3.85 6.51 -9.73
N LEU A 103 3.53 7.06 -8.54
CA LEU A 103 2.32 7.82 -8.23
C LEU A 103 2.52 9.33 -8.50
#